data_AF-A0AA43IE47-F1
#
_entry.id   AF-A0AA43IE47-F1
#
_cell.length_a   1.000
_cell.length_b   1.000
_cell.length_c   1.000
_cell.angle_alpha   90.00
_cell.angle_beta   90.00
_cell.angle_gamma   90.00
#
_symmetry.space_group_name_H-M   'P 1'
#
loop_
_entity.id
_entity.type
_entity.pdbx_description
1 polymer ?
#
loop_
_entity_poly.entity_id
_entity_poly.type
_entity_poly.pdbx_seq_one_letter_code
_entity_poly.pdbx_strand_id
1 'polypeptide(L)'
;MNQVVTESSGVANPTATALRVTEIFLSLQGETSRVGLPTVFVRLTGCPLRCGYCDTAYAFHGGESLQLDDILQRVAAYGVRHVTL
;
A
#
# COMPACT_ATOMS: atom_id res chain seq x y z
N MET A 1 14.04 -45.88 13.50
CA MET A 1 14.93 -45.32 12.47
C MET A 1 14.16 -44.32 11.63
N ASN A 2 14.46 -43.05 11.92
CA ASN A 2 14.24 -41.78 11.24
C ASN A 2 12.86 -41.44 10.67
N GLN A 3 12.14 -40.62 11.44
CA GLN A 3 11.18 -39.65 10.94
C GLN A 3 11.90 -38.66 10.02
N VAL A 4 11.41 -38.51 8.79
CA VAL A 4 11.79 -37.41 7.91
C VAL A 4 11.11 -36.16 8.47
N VAL A 5 11.91 -35.32 9.13
CA VAL A 5 11.51 -33.97 9.53
C VAL A 5 11.49 -33.13 8.25
N THR A 6 10.31 -32.88 7.69
CA THR A 6 10.17 -31.82 6.69
C THR A 6 10.31 -30.49 7.43
N GLU A 7 11.45 -29.84 7.28
CA GLU A 7 11.68 -28.47 7.71
C GLU A 7 10.72 -27.56 6.94
N SER A 8 9.54 -27.32 7.50
CA SER A 8 8.64 -26.25 7.09
C SER A 8 9.32 -24.94 7.42
N SER A 9 10.09 -24.41 6.48
CA SER A 9 10.65 -23.07 6.56
C SER A 9 9.49 -22.09 6.74
N GLY A 10 9.36 -21.55 7.95
CA GLY A 10 8.31 -20.60 8.35
C GLY A 10 8.52 -19.21 7.77
N VAL A 11 8.50 -19.11 6.43
CA VAL A 11 8.39 -17.82 5.75
C VAL A 11 6.91 -17.44 5.78
N ALA A 12 6.54 -16.48 6.62
CA ALA A 12 5.20 -15.90 6.62
C ALA A 12 4.88 -15.43 5.20
N ASN A 13 3.71 -15.82 4.67
CA ASN A 13 3.25 -15.32 3.37
C ASN A 13 3.14 -13.79 3.47
N PRO A 14 3.99 -13.00 2.77
CA PRO A 14 4.01 -11.54 2.93
C PRO A 14 2.69 -10.89 2.53
N THR A 15 1.85 -11.60 1.77
CA THR A 15 0.54 -11.10 1.33
C THR A 15 -0.59 -11.30 2.34
N ALA A 16 -0.37 -12.06 3.41
CA ALA A 16 -1.35 -12.23 4.50
C ALA A 16 -1.49 -10.99 5.42
N THR A 17 -0.98 -9.83 4.98
CA THR A 17 -0.99 -8.57 5.75
C THR A 17 -2.17 -7.71 5.31
N ALA A 18 -2.96 -7.24 6.28
CA ALA A 18 -3.97 -6.21 6.03
C ALA A 18 -3.42 -4.81 6.31
N LEU A 19 -3.71 -3.85 5.43
CA LEU A 19 -3.34 -2.45 5.58
C LEU A 19 -4.59 -1.58 5.66
N ARG A 20 -4.55 -0.49 6.45
CA ARG A 20 -5.60 0.53 6.42
C ARG A 20 -5.32 1.52 5.30
N VAL A 21 -6.26 1.63 4.37
CA VAL A 21 -6.14 2.46 3.17
C VAL A 21 -7.24 3.52 3.15
N THR A 22 -6.84 4.77 2.93
CA THR A 22 -7.74 5.91 2.78
C THR A 22 -8.29 5.99 1.36
N GLU A 23 -7.42 5.83 0.35
CA GLU A 23 -7.80 5.88 -1.07
C GLU A 23 -6.76 5.21 -1.98
N ILE A 24 -7.23 4.71 -3.14
CA ILE A 24 -6.39 4.22 -4.24
C ILE A 24 -6.90 4.80 -5.55
N PHE A 25 -6.08 5.59 -6.24
CA PHE A 25 -6.47 6.29 -7.46
C PHE A 25 -5.32 6.47 -8.45
N LEU A 26 -5.64 6.63 -9.73
CA LEU A 26 -4.68 6.95 -10.80
C LEU A 26 -4.67 8.46 -11.06
N SER A 27 -3.49 9.05 -11.11
CA SER A 27 -3.28 10.45 -11.50
C SER A 27 -1.90 10.63 -12.16
N LEU A 28 -1.49 11.87 -12.38
CA LEU A 28 -0.12 12.23 -12.74
C LEU A 28 0.66 12.60 -11.47
N GLN A 29 1.92 12.17 -11.38
CA GLN A 29 2.80 12.62 -10.30
C GLN A 29 3.00 14.14 -10.38
N GLY A 30 2.77 14.84 -9.27
CA GLY A 30 2.80 16.30 -9.19
C GLY A 30 4.14 16.87 -8.71
N GLU A 31 5.02 16.02 -8.17
CA GLU A 31 6.24 16.46 -7.49
C GLU A 31 7.51 15.74 -7.97
N THR A 32 8.65 16.37 -7.70
CA THR A 32 10.02 15.84 -7.89
C THR A 32 10.38 15.43 -9.34
N SER A 33 11.31 14.49 -9.51
CA SER A 33 11.86 14.07 -10.81
C SER A 33 10.91 13.27 -11.69
N ARG A 34 9.73 12.88 -11.17
CA ARG A 34 8.75 12.04 -11.85
C ARG A 34 7.48 12.81 -12.25
N VAL A 35 7.49 14.14 -12.14
CA VAL A 35 6.36 15.01 -12.51
C VAL A 35 5.82 14.62 -13.89
N GLY A 36 4.50 14.51 -14.00
CA GLY A 36 3.79 14.22 -15.26
C GLY A 36 3.71 12.74 -15.62
N LEU A 37 4.35 11.82 -14.88
CA LEU A 37 4.22 10.39 -15.15
C LEU A 37 2.91 9.82 -14.56
N PRO A 38 2.14 9.03 -15.33
CA PRO A 38 0.99 8.28 -14.80
C PRO A 38 1.40 7.37 -13.64
N THR A 39 0.75 7.54 -12.51
CA THR A 39 1.11 6.95 -11.22
C THR A 39 -0.14 6.58 -10.43
N VAL A 40 -0.21 5.36 -9.92
CA VAL A 40 -1.22 4.97 -8.93
C VAL A 40 -0.75 5.41 -7.55
N PHE A 41 -1.62 6.11 -6.83
CA PHE A 41 -1.40 6.50 -5.44
C PHE A 41 -2.17 5.54 -4.53
N VAL A 42 -1.50 5.03 -3.49
CA VAL A 42 -2.10 4.21 -2.43
C VAL A 42 -1.90 4.93 -1.11
N ARG A 43 -2.86 5.79 -0.73
CA ARG A 43 -2.75 6.57 0.50
C ARG A 43 -3.13 5.70 1.69
N LEU A 44 -2.15 5.38 2.53
CA LEU A 44 -2.41 4.67 3.79
C LEU A 44 -3.09 5.56 4.82
N THR A 45 -3.79 4.94 5.77
CA THR A 45 -4.40 5.64 6.89
C THR A 45 -3.50 5.59 8.12
N GLY A 46 -3.34 6.74 8.77
CA GLY A 46 -2.61 6.88 10.03
C GLY A 46 -1.28 7.56 9.84
N CYS A 47 -1.05 8.61 10.63
CA CYS A 47 0.25 9.23 10.82
C CYS A 47 0.38 9.51 12.32
N PRO A 48 1.52 9.28 12.99
CA PRO A 48 1.68 9.64 14.39
C PRO A 48 1.91 11.14 14.58
N LEU A 49 2.25 11.86 13.51
CA LEU A 49 2.48 13.31 13.55
C LEU A 49 1.15 14.06 13.41
N ARG A 50 1.05 15.22 14.05
CA ARG A 50 -0.14 16.11 14.02
C ARG A 50 0.27 17.51 13.56
N CYS A 51 0.92 17.55 12.39
CA CYS A 51 1.43 18.78 11.82
C CYS A 51 0.28 19.76 11.52
N GLY A 52 0.39 21.00 12.00
CA GLY A 52 -0.60 22.06 11.72
C GLY A 52 -0.63 22.51 10.25
N TYR A 53 0.37 22.12 9.45
CA TYR A 53 0.48 22.39 8.02
C TYR A 53 0.12 21.17 7.15
N CYS A 54 -0.49 20.13 7.72
CA CYS A 54 -0.84 18.92 6.97
C CYS A 54 -2.03 19.17 6.05
N ASP A 55 -1.80 19.07 4.74
CA ASP A 55 -2.83 19.13 3.70
C ASP A 55 -3.74 17.89 3.66
N THR A 56 -3.27 16.77 4.24
CA THR A 56 -3.91 15.46 4.20
C THR A 56 -4.34 15.00 5.61
N ALA A 57 -4.74 15.92 6.48
CA ALA A 57 -5.16 15.60 7.84
C ALA A 57 -6.34 14.62 7.90
N TYR A 58 -7.16 14.55 6.85
CA TYR A 58 -8.25 13.58 6.73
C TYR A 58 -7.78 12.12 6.74
N ALA A 59 -6.52 11.84 6.36
CA ALA A 59 -5.96 10.49 6.35
C ALA A 59 -5.42 10.03 7.72
N PHE A 60 -5.57 10.83 8.79
CA PHE A 60 -5.13 10.42 10.12
C PHE A 60 -5.99 9.31 10.74
N HIS A 61 -7.25 9.20 10.30
CA HIS A 61 -8.25 8.30 10.85
C HIS A 61 -9.16 7.76 9.74
N GLY A 62 -10.03 6.80 10.08
CA GLY A 62 -10.93 6.17 9.09
C GLY A 62 -10.21 5.14 8.24
N GLY A 63 -10.50 5.11 6.93
CA GLY A 63 -9.95 4.14 5.99
C GLY A 63 -10.51 2.72 6.12
N GLU A 64 -10.32 1.95 5.07
CA GLU A 64 -10.76 0.56 4.95
C GLU A 64 -9.58 -0.39 5.21
N SER A 65 -9.84 -1.50 5.90
CA SER A 65 -8.85 -2.56 6.07
C SER A 65 -8.88 -3.47 4.85
N LEU A 66 -7.85 -3.41 4.01
CA LEU A 66 -7.73 -4.19 2.78
C LEU A 66 -6.58 -5.20 2.89
N GLN A 67 -6.75 -6.40 2.35
CA GLN A 67 -5.64 -7.35 2.24
C GLN A 67 -4.64 -6.84 1.21
N LEU A 68 -3.35 -7.12 1.42
CA LEU A 68 -2.30 -6.71 0.49
C LEU A 68 -2.57 -7.24 -0.93
N ASP A 69 -3.07 -8.46 -1.06
CA ASP A 69 -3.44 -9.04 -2.36
C ASP A 69 -4.54 -8.22 -3.08
N ASP A 70 -5.56 -7.76 -2.36
CA ASP A 70 -6.63 -6.93 -2.93
C ASP A 70 -6.09 -5.57 -3.40
N ILE A 71 -5.19 -4.97 -2.61
CA ILE A 71 -4.53 -3.71 -2.97
C ILE A 71 -3.70 -3.90 -4.25
N LEU A 72 -2.89 -4.97 -4.32
CA LEU A 72 -2.04 -5.26 -5.47
C LEU A 72 -2.87 -5.52 -6.73
N GLN A 73 -3.98 -6.26 -6.62
CA GLN A 73 -4.91 -6.48 -7.74
C GLN A 73 -5.51 -5.16 -8.23
N ARG A 74 -5.96 -4.29 -7.31
CA ARG A 74 -6.53 -2.99 -7.67
C ARG A 74 -5.50 -2.05 -8.31
N VAL A 75 -4.26 -2.04 -7.82
CA VAL A 75 -3.16 -1.27 -8.41
C VAL A 75 -2.82 -1.79 -9.81
N ALA A 76 -2.72 -3.10 -9.99
CA ALA A 76 -2.41 -3.73 -11.27
C ALA A 76 -3.49 -3.43 -12.33
N ALA A 77 -4.76 -3.33 -11.94
CA ALA A 77 -5.87 -3.03 -12.83
C ALA A 77 -5.76 -1.66 -13.53
N TYR A 78 -4.98 -0.71 -13.00
CA TYR A 78 -4.74 0.58 -13.66
C TYR A 78 -3.72 0.52 -14.81
N GLY A 79 -2.90 -0.53 -14.90
CA GLY A 79 -2.00 -0.77 -16.03
C GLY A 79 -0.84 0.24 -16.19
N VAL A 80 -0.43 0.93 -15.12
CA VAL A 80 0.70 1.88 -15.15
C VAL A 80 1.93 1.35 -14.40
N ARG A 81 3.11 1.87 -14.76
CA ARG A 81 4.39 1.41 -14.21
C ARG A 81 4.72 1.95 -12.82
N HIS A 82 4.11 3.07 -12.43
CA HIS A 82 4.52 3.78 -11.22
C HIS A 82 3.45 3.69 -10.14
N VAL A 83 3.93 3.50 -8.91
CA VAL A 83 3.11 3.50 -7.69
C VAL A 83 3.77 4.43 -6.68
N THR A 84 2.98 5.19 -5.94
CA THR A 84 3.40 6.03 -4.80
C THR A 84 2.50 5.74 -3.61
N LEU A 85 3.07 5.73 -2.40
CA LEU A 85 2.36 5.50 -1.15
C LEU A 85 2.16 6.81 -0.39
#